data_AF-A0A3D8LB59-F1
#
_entry.id   AF-A0A3D8LB59-F1
#
_cell.length_a   1.000
_cell.length_b   1.000
_cell.length_c   1.000
_cell.angle_alpha   90.00
_cell.angle_beta   90.00
_cell.angle_gamma   90.00
#
_symmetry.space_group_name_H-M   'P 1'
#
loop_
_entity.id
_entity.type
_entity.pdbx_description
1 polymer ?
#
loop_
_entity_poly.entity_id
_entity_poly.type
_entity_poly.pdbx_seq_one_letter_code
_entity_poly.pdbx_strand_id
1 'polypeptide(L)' 'MDNKSKTSIKNLVDEPSQIKDIMNDPAEKGINFYQKLPAKQKQYLLFAAAASLVGYGIYVGQKG' A
#
# COMPACT_ATOMS: atom_id res chain seq x y z
N MET A 1 -22.31 11.00 15.65
CA MET A 1 -22.41 10.34 14.33
C MET A 1 -21.05 10.46 13.67
N ASP A 2 -20.17 9.51 13.98
CA ASP A 2 -18.78 9.50 13.51
C ASP A 2 -18.71 8.96 12.08
N ASN A 3 -18.83 9.85 11.10
CA ASN A 3 -18.42 9.58 9.72
C ASN A 3 -16.88 9.52 9.67
N LYS A 4 -16.28 8.49 10.28
CA LYS A 4 -14.91 8.10 9.94
C LYS A 4 -14.97 7.52 8.54
N SER A 5 -14.67 8.33 7.52
CA SER A 5 -14.21 7.84 6.23
C SER A 5 -13.22 6.71 6.49
N LYS A 6 -13.68 5.49 6.23
CA LYS A 6 -12.97 4.26 6.54
C LYS A 6 -11.93 4.09 5.44
N THR A 7 -10.91 4.94 5.43
CA THR A 7 -9.80 4.87 4.48
C THR A 7 -9.21 3.49 4.60
N SER A 8 -9.44 2.70 3.55
CA SER A 8 -9.18 1.28 3.52
C SER A 8 -8.47 0.97 2.22
N ILE A 9 -7.56 0.02 2.21
CA ILE A 9 -6.91 -0.46 0.97
C ILE A 9 -7.95 -0.84 -0.08
N LYS A 10 -9.15 -1.28 0.34
CA LYS A 10 -10.27 -1.57 -0.56
C LYS A 10 -10.72 -0.36 -1.39
N ASN A 11 -10.76 0.83 -0.81
CA ASN A 11 -11.16 2.04 -1.52
C ASN A 11 -10.14 2.45 -2.60
N LEU A 12 -8.86 2.09 -2.44
CA LEU A 12 -7.88 2.29 -3.50
C LEU A 12 -8.16 1.37 -4.70
N VAL A 13 -8.56 0.13 -4.44
CA VAL A 13 -8.91 -0.82 -5.50
C VAL A 13 -10.19 -0.39 -6.22
N ASP A 14 -11.17 0.11 -5.47
CA ASP A 14 -12.44 0.59 -6.00
C ASP A 14 -12.29 1.94 -6.74
N GLU A 15 -11.32 2.78 -6.35
CA GLU A 15 -11.01 4.07 -7.00
C GLU A 15 -9.57 4.13 -7.56
N PRO A 16 -9.32 3.60 -8.77
CA PRO A 16 -7.99 3.57 -9.37
C PRO A 16 -7.38 4.95 -9.64
N SER A 17 -8.22 6.00 -9.68
CA SER A 17 -7.77 7.40 -9.79
C SER A 17 -6.88 7.81 -8.61
N GLN A 18 -7.22 7.37 -7.39
CA GLN A 18 -6.42 7.66 -6.20
C GLN A 18 -5.06 6.93 -6.23
N ILE A 19 -5.01 5.75 -6.86
CA ILE A 19 -3.74 5.05 -7.11
C ILE A 19 -2.86 5.87 -8.05
N LYS A 20 -3.42 6.42 -9.14
CA LYS A 20 -2.68 7.30 -10.06
C LYS A 20 -2.09 8.52 -9.36
N ASP A 21 -2.86 9.14 -8.48
CA ASP A 21 -2.40 10.26 -7.67
C ASP A 21 -1.25 9.88 -6.74
N ILE A 22 -1.34 8.74 -6.05
CA ILE A 22 -0.27 8.19 -5.21
C ILE A 22 0.96 7.83 -6.04
N MET A 23 0.77 7.33 -7.26
CA MET A 23 1.87 6.92 -8.13
C MET A 23 2.63 8.11 -8.73
N ASN A 24 1.92 9.21 -8.99
CA ASN A 24 2.53 10.47 -9.42
C ASN A 24 3.30 11.16 -8.28
N ASP A 25 2.82 11.04 -7.03
CA ASP A 25 3.51 11.60 -5.85
C ASP A 25 3.53 10.61 -4.67
N PRO A 26 4.42 9.61 -4.73
CA PRO A 26 4.46 8.55 -3.72
C PRO A 26 5.03 9.06 -2.38
N ALA A 27 5.88 10.08 -2.42
CA ALA A 27 6.54 10.64 -1.24
C ALA A 27 5.54 11.37 -0.35
N GLU A 28 4.66 12.18 -0.94
CA GLU A 28 3.68 12.94 -0.15
C GLU A 28 2.36 12.19 -0.02
N LYS A 29 1.73 11.83 -1.15
CA LYS A 29 0.39 11.23 -1.15
C LYS A 29 0.40 9.77 -0.69
N GLY A 30 1.44 9.02 -1.05
CA GLY A 30 1.62 7.63 -0.61
C GLY A 30 1.85 7.49 0.88
N ILE A 31 2.73 8.33 1.45
CA ILE A 31 3.00 8.33 2.91
C ILE A 31 1.76 8.80 3.68
N ASN A 32 1.07 9.85 3.20
CA ASN A 32 -0.15 10.34 3.82
C ASN A 32 -1.27 9.27 3.79
N PHE A 33 -1.41 8.56 2.66
CA PHE A 33 -2.34 7.42 2.56
C PHE A 33 -1.98 6.33 3.57
N TYR A 34 -0.70 5.92 3.61
CA TYR A 34 -0.24 4.91 4.54
C TYR A 34 -0.50 5.31 5.99
N GLN A 35 -0.23 6.57 6.37
CA GLN A 35 -0.46 7.07 7.72
C GLN A 35 -1.94 7.05 8.11
N LYS A 36 -2.85 7.31 7.17
CA LYS A 36 -4.31 7.27 7.38
C LYS A 36 -4.87 5.84 7.49
N LEU A 37 -4.11 4.82 7.14
CA LEU A 37 -4.55 3.43 7.26
C LEU A 37 -4.68 2.99 8.73
N PRO A 38 -5.66 2.13 9.04
CA PRO A 38 -5.73 1.43 10.33
C PRO A 38 -4.47 0.59 10.57
N ALA A 39 -4.07 0.42 11.84
CA ALA A 39 -2.87 -0.35 12.22
C ALA A 39 -2.83 -1.77 11.61
N LYS A 40 -3.97 -2.47 11.55
CA LYS A 40 -4.08 -3.78 10.91
C LYS A 40 -3.70 -3.74 9.42
N GLN A 41 -4.18 -2.73 8.69
CA GLN A 41 -3.91 -2.61 7.25
C GLN A 41 -2.47 -2.19 6.97
N LYS A 42 -1.89 -1.35 7.83
CA LYS A 42 -0.45 -1.03 7.79
C LYS A 42 0.40 -2.30 7.90
N GLN A 43 0.09 -3.17 8.87
CA GLN A 43 0.80 -4.43 9.07
C GLN A 43 0.68 -5.36 7.85
N TYR A 44 -0.51 -5.48 7.25
CA TYR A 44 -0.68 -6.26 6.01
C TYR A 44 0.13 -5.71 4.85
N LEU A 45 0.13 -4.39 4.65
CA LEU A 45 0.89 -3.76 3.56
C LEU A 45 2.40 -3.95 3.77
N LEU A 46 2.89 -3.77 5.00
CA LEU A 46 4.30 -3.99 5.34
C LEU A 46 4.70 -5.46 5.14
N PHE A 47 3.86 -6.39 5.58
CA PHE A 47 4.08 -7.81 5.37
C PHE A 47 4.10 -8.18 3.88
N ALA A 48 3.16 -7.67 3.10
CA ALA A 48 3.11 -7.88 1.65
C ALA A 48 4.36 -7.30 0.96
N ALA A 49 4.81 -6.10 1.35
CA ALA A 49 6.02 -5.50 0.82
C ALA A 49 7.26 -6.36 1.14
N ALA A 50 7.39 -6.83 2.38
CA ALA A 50 8.47 -7.72 2.79
C ALA A 50 8.45 -9.06 2.04
N ALA A 51 7.29 -9.70 1.95
CA ALA A 51 7.12 -10.96 1.21
C ALA A 51 7.44 -10.79 -0.28
N SER A 52 7.05 -9.67 -0.88
CA SER A 52 7.36 -9.34 -2.28
C SER A 52 8.86 -9.15 -2.51
N LEU A 53 9.55 -8.46 -1.58
CA LEU A 53 11.00 -8.30 -1.60
C LEU A 53 11.73 -9.64 -1.46
N VAL A 54 11.30 -10.49 -0.53
CA VAL A 54 11.86 -11.83 -0.34
C VAL A 54 11.63 -12.69 -1.58
N GLY A 55 10.40 -12.70 -2.11
CA GLY A 55 10.07 -13.44 -3.32
C GLY A 55 10.88 -12.98 -4.54
N TYR A 56 11.03 -11.67 -4.72
CA TYR A 56 11.87 -11.11 -5.79
C TYR A 56 13.34 -11.44 -5.61
N GLY A 57 13.85 -11.39 -4.37
CA GLY A 57 15.22 -11.79 -4.06
C GLY A 57 15.51 -13.25 -4.41
N ILE A 58 14.59 -14.17 -4.05
CA ILE A 58 14.69 -15.58 -4.43
C ILE A 58 14.61 -15.75 -5.95
N TYR A 59 13.70 -15.03 -6.62
CA TYR A 59 13.54 -15.09 -8.07
C TYR A 59 14.78 -14.62 -8.83
N VAL A 60 15.38 -13.50 -8.43
CA VAL A 60 16.63 -13.00 -9.03
C VAL A 60 17.77 -13.98 -8.76
N GLY A 61 17.85 -14.55 -7.56
CA GLY A 61 18.83 -15.59 -7.23
C GLY A 61 18.68 -16.90 -8.02
N GLN A 62 17.48 -17.21 -8.55
CA GLN A 62 17.27 -18.35 -9.45
C GLN A 62 17.56 -18.04 -10.92
N LYS A 63 17.61 -16.76 -11.31
CA LYS A 63 17.95 -16.32 -12.67
C LYS A 63 19.44 -16.01 -12.85
N GLY A 64 20.18 -15.91 -11.75
CA GLY A 64 21.63 -15.70 -11.71
C GLY A 64 22.42 -16.99 -11.80
#